data_AF-A0A061JM86-F1
#
_entry.id   AF-A0A061JM86-F1
#
_cell.length_a   1.000
_cell.length_b   1.000
_cell.length_c   1.000
_cell.angle_alpha   90.00
_cell.angle_beta   90.00
_cell.angle_gamma   90.00
#
_symmetry.space_group_name_H-M   'P 1'
#
loop_
_entity.id
_entity.type
_entity.pdbx_description
1 polymer ?
#
loop_
_entity_poly.entity_id
_entity_poly.type
_entity_poly.pdbx_seq_one_letter_code
_entity_poly.pdbx_strand_id
1 'polypeptide(L)'
;MNEPVAEREALWSQFLERWPLESLRQMTLGEYNQAGSDDHFCRWLEKHTESLGSIWGGSSFKFGVFSRLDKQEKSNPHRVFTDEHAWLKKYGSSAAQAFATVRQHLVTVAEAARAGDLETIEQVDLGPVVKWKIAFLYQNRQEPSILCVFAARDLCAAIGRKASHNEQLAPLQRQLVAVRQGQNLFTYSDQVWARAQEWHRKHSLTEQALDFFTADPERFTEIKVTKKMAGFCLSNDRELALLRENGKLSLFVAPGNWQRAIEGLECETYSPEDTRHSGLAACAPALAFGNPALSIKLAGMAALEAFCLAYETDSMDETTATQSILPDSKRQAPPLNQILYGPPGTGKTYETIDAALEVLAPQYLPLAREQRKRHFDEFVAQQRIRFVTFHQSFSYEDFVEGLRALPRKARTTLVVRWLTM
;
A
#
# COMPACT_ATOMS: atom_id res chain seq x y z
N MET A 1 -0.88 27.37 5.89
CA MET A 1 -1.30 27.53 7.30
C MET A 1 -2.02 28.86 7.39
N ASN A 2 -3.04 29.01 8.25
CA ASN A 2 -3.93 30.18 8.21
C ASN A 2 -3.55 31.26 9.23
N GLU A 3 -2.62 30.93 10.14
CA GLU A 3 -2.19 31.80 11.21
C GLU A 3 -1.39 32.99 10.68
N PRO A 4 -1.64 34.21 11.18
CA PRO A 4 -0.86 35.40 10.86
C PRO A 4 0.65 35.21 11.15
N VAL A 5 1.49 35.91 10.39
CA VAL A 5 2.96 35.86 10.56
C VAL A 5 3.36 36.23 11.99
N ALA A 6 2.76 37.27 12.57
CA ALA A 6 3.09 37.73 13.93
C ALA A 6 2.81 36.67 15.00
N GLU A 7 1.71 35.92 14.89
CA GLU A 7 1.38 34.83 15.83
C GLU A 7 2.38 33.67 15.70
N ARG A 8 2.80 33.35 14.47
CA ARG A 8 3.82 32.33 14.21
C ARG A 8 5.19 32.73 14.77
N GLU A 9 5.59 33.99 14.61
CA GLU A 9 6.83 34.52 15.21
C GLU A 9 6.79 34.49 16.75
N ALA A 10 5.63 34.80 17.35
CA ALA A 10 5.43 34.73 18.80
C ALA A 10 5.50 33.30 19.32
N LEU A 11 4.82 32.36 18.63
CA LEU A 11 4.86 30.92 18.95
C LEU A 11 6.28 30.35 18.82
N TRP A 12 7.04 30.78 17.80
CA TRP A 12 8.42 30.39 17.64
C TRP A 12 9.29 30.88 18.81
N SER A 13 9.08 32.12 19.27
CA SER A 13 9.74 32.64 20.47
C SER A 13 9.37 31.83 21.72
N GLN A 14 8.09 31.51 21.93
CA GLN A 14 7.64 30.69 23.06
C GLN A 14 8.28 29.30 23.08
N PHE A 15 8.42 28.66 21.91
CA PHE A 15 9.11 27.38 21.80
C PHE A 15 10.57 27.48 22.26
N LEU A 16 11.30 28.51 21.79
CA LEU A 16 12.71 28.71 22.13
C LEU A 16 12.92 29.13 23.60
N GLU A 17 11.94 29.81 24.19
CA GLU A 17 11.94 30.13 25.63
C GLU A 17 11.71 28.87 26.48
N ARG A 18 10.78 27.99 26.08
CA ARG A 18 10.51 26.74 26.79
C ARG A 18 11.63 25.70 26.63
N TRP A 19 12.27 25.68 25.46
CA TRP A 19 13.30 24.73 25.07
C TRP A 19 14.54 25.44 24.49
N PRO A 20 15.29 26.20 25.30
CA PRO A 20 16.50 26.86 24.83
C PRO A 20 17.55 25.82 24.42
N LEU A 21 18.41 26.15 23.46
CA LEU A 21 19.40 25.21 22.89
C LEU A 21 20.30 24.62 23.98
N GLU A 22 20.69 25.45 24.95
CA GLU A 22 21.55 25.11 26.08
C GLU A 22 20.92 24.03 26.97
N SER A 23 19.59 24.02 27.10
CA SER A 23 18.86 23.02 27.89
C SER A 23 18.81 21.64 27.23
N LEU A 24 18.95 21.56 25.91
CA LEU A 24 18.85 20.28 25.19
C LEU A 24 19.90 19.27 25.64
N ARG A 25 21.09 19.72 26.05
CA ARG A 25 22.18 18.87 26.53
C ARG A 25 21.85 18.17 27.84
N GLN A 26 21.03 18.80 28.68
CA GLN A 26 20.66 18.33 30.02
C GLN A 26 19.25 17.74 30.08
N MET A 27 18.44 17.93 29.03
CA MET A 27 17.09 17.41 28.91
C MET A 27 17.01 15.93 29.28
N THR A 28 16.03 15.60 30.12
CA THR A 28 15.73 14.23 30.57
C THR A 28 14.80 13.50 29.60
N LEU A 29 14.69 12.17 29.72
CA LEU A 29 13.81 11.37 28.87
C LEU A 29 12.33 11.76 29.06
N GLY A 30 11.90 12.08 30.29
CA GLY A 30 10.53 12.53 30.57
C GLY A 30 10.22 13.88 29.92
N GLU A 31 11.13 14.85 30.03
CA GLU A 31 11.00 16.15 29.36
C GLU A 31 11.03 16.02 27.83
N TYR A 32 11.72 15.02 27.30
CA TYR A 32 11.73 14.73 25.88
C TYR A 32 10.40 14.14 25.40
N ASN A 33 9.96 13.06 26.02
CA ASN A 33 8.76 12.33 25.64
C ASN A 33 8.12 11.61 26.83
N GLN A 34 6.91 12.03 27.20
CA GLN A 34 6.15 11.42 28.28
C GLN A 34 4.70 11.25 27.89
N ALA A 35 4.23 10.00 27.80
CA ALA A 35 2.87 9.73 27.41
C ALA A 35 1.88 10.27 28.46
N GLY A 36 0.80 10.91 27.99
CA GLY A 36 -0.20 11.54 28.85
C GLY A 36 0.15 12.95 29.33
N SER A 37 1.36 13.45 29.08
CA SER A 37 1.72 14.85 29.32
C SER A 37 1.51 15.69 28.05
N ASP A 38 1.08 16.95 28.20
CA ASP A 38 1.01 17.92 27.08
C ASP A 38 2.23 18.87 27.05
N ASP A 39 3.12 18.82 28.05
CA ASP A 39 4.32 19.66 28.14
C ASP A 39 5.61 18.82 28.11
N HIS A 40 5.97 18.38 26.91
CA HIS A 40 7.26 17.72 26.65
C HIS A 40 7.73 18.05 25.22
N PHE A 41 9.03 17.93 24.96
CA PHE A 41 9.67 18.41 23.74
C PHE A 41 9.01 17.86 22.46
N CYS A 42 8.80 16.54 22.35
CA CYS A 42 8.13 15.95 21.19
C CYS A 42 6.70 16.47 20.97
N ARG A 43 5.97 16.79 22.06
CA ARG A 43 4.62 17.34 21.97
C ARG A 43 4.63 18.76 21.44
N TRP A 44 5.60 19.56 21.86
CA TRP A 44 5.84 20.87 21.31
C TRP A 44 6.18 20.82 19.82
N LEU A 45 7.04 19.89 19.40
CA LEU A 45 7.39 19.72 17.98
C LEU A 45 6.18 19.35 17.10
N GLU A 46 5.29 18.48 17.57
CA GLU A 46 4.19 17.94 16.76
C GLU A 46 2.89 18.75 16.84
N LYS A 47 2.47 19.12 18.06
CA LYS A 47 1.19 19.79 18.31
C LYS A 47 1.35 21.30 18.48
N HIS A 48 2.14 21.74 19.47
CA HIS A 48 2.15 23.18 19.82
C HIS A 48 2.76 24.05 18.73
N THR A 49 3.71 23.53 17.95
CA THR A 49 4.34 24.25 16.83
C THR A 49 3.77 23.85 15.47
N GLU A 50 2.54 23.33 15.40
CA GLU A 50 1.92 22.86 14.14
C GLU A 50 1.86 23.94 13.06
N SER A 51 1.50 25.18 13.44
CA SER A 51 1.46 26.33 12.53
C SER A 51 2.84 26.81 12.05
N LEU A 52 3.92 26.26 12.60
CA LEU A 52 5.31 26.44 12.14
C LEU A 52 5.76 25.29 11.22
N GLY A 53 4.82 24.64 10.56
CA GLY A 53 5.03 23.46 9.71
C GLY A 53 4.66 22.17 10.44
N SER A 54 3.59 21.53 9.98
CA SER A 54 3.08 20.30 10.58
C SER A 54 4.02 19.12 10.35
N ILE A 55 4.15 18.28 11.38
CA ILE A 55 4.88 17.00 11.30
C ILE A 55 3.99 15.81 11.67
N TRP A 56 2.67 16.02 11.69
CA TRP A 56 1.70 14.97 12.02
C TRP A 56 1.76 13.78 11.05
N GLY A 57 1.31 12.64 11.56
CA GLY A 57 1.28 11.38 10.82
C GLY A 57 2.61 10.61 10.85
N GLY A 58 2.59 9.44 10.23
CA GLY A 58 3.70 8.50 10.31
C GLY A 58 3.83 7.81 11.66
N SER A 59 4.91 7.05 11.81
CA SER A 59 5.19 6.26 13.01
C SER A 59 5.88 7.11 14.08
N SER A 60 5.51 6.94 15.36
CA SER A 60 6.18 7.58 16.51
C SER A 60 7.68 7.25 16.60
N PHE A 61 8.13 6.17 15.94
CA PHE A 61 9.56 5.85 15.80
C PHE A 61 10.37 6.94 15.07
N LYS A 62 9.72 7.92 14.40
CA LYS A 62 10.37 9.12 13.85
C LYS A 62 11.10 9.96 14.92
N PHE A 63 10.64 9.89 16.17
CA PHE A 63 11.29 10.53 17.33
C PHE A 63 12.47 9.69 17.87
N GLY A 64 12.65 8.46 17.41
CA GLY A 64 13.75 7.59 17.79
C GLY A 64 13.56 6.86 19.12
N VAL A 65 13.12 7.54 20.18
CA VAL A 65 12.64 6.95 21.45
C VAL A 65 11.38 7.68 21.91
N PHE A 66 10.40 6.96 22.46
CA PHE A 66 9.18 7.57 22.96
C PHE A 66 8.53 6.71 24.04
N SER A 67 7.74 7.35 24.91
CA SER A 67 6.91 6.68 25.90
C SER A 67 5.64 6.13 25.26
N ARG A 68 5.18 4.95 25.69
CA ARG A 68 3.98 4.28 25.15
C ARG A 68 3.00 3.92 26.26
N LEU A 69 1.70 4.04 25.95
CA LEU A 69 0.61 3.58 26.81
C LEU A 69 0.14 2.16 26.45
N ASP A 70 0.32 1.78 25.19
CA ASP A 70 0.00 0.45 24.70
C ASP A 70 1.00 -0.55 25.28
N LYS A 71 0.51 -1.56 26.01
CA LYS A 71 1.31 -2.61 26.66
C LYS A 71 1.28 -3.95 25.92
N GLN A 72 0.74 -3.99 24.70
CA GLN A 72 0.78 -5.22 23.92
C GLN A 72 2.23 -5.62 23.60
N GLU A 73 2.53 -6.89 23.80
CA GLU A 73 3.79 -7.51 23.37
C GLU A 73 3.90 -7.42 21.85
N LYS A 74 5.04 -6.89 21.39
CA LYS A 74 5.34 -6.72 19.97
C LYS A 74 6.76 -7.18 19.72
N SER A 75 6.94 -8.10 18.78
CA SER A 75 8.26 -8.55 18.34
C SER A 75 8.63 -7.90 17.02
N ASN A 76 9.81 -7.29 16.95
CA ASN A 76 10.36 -6.71 15.72
C ASN A 76 11.90 -6.73 15.76
N PRO A 77 12.58 -7.09 14.66
CA PRO A 77 14.04 -7.21 14.64
C PRO A 77 14.78 -5.87 14.83
N HIS A 78 14.14 -4.74 14.51
CA HIS A 78 14.76 -3.40 14.51
C HIS A 78 14.19 -2.44 15.55
N ARG A 79 13.16 -2.85 16.29
CA ARG A 79 12.46 -2.01 17.27
C ARG A 79 12.45 -2.73 18.61
N VAL A 80 12.70 -1.98 19.67
CA VAL A 80 12.58 -2.47 21.04
C VAL A 80 11.33 -1.89 21.65
N PHE A 81 10.62 -2.72 22.40
CA PHE A 81 9.40 -2.40 23.10
C PHE A 81 9.55 -2.84 24.55
N THR A 82 9.32 -1.92 25.49
CA THR A 82 9.14 -2.20 26.91
C THR A 82 7.73 -1.79 27.34
N ASP A 83 7.41 -1.96 28.62
CA ASP A 83 6.11 -1.55 29.19
C ASP A 83 5.90 -0.03 29.15
N GLU A 84 6.98 0.74 29.17
CA GLU A 84 6.93 2.20 29.28
C GLU A 84 7.40 2.92 28.02
N HIS A 85 8.29 2.30 27.23
CA HIS A 85 8.99 2.96 26.13
C HIS A 85 9.11 2.07 24.88
N ALA A 86 9.34 2.71 23.73
CA ALA A 86 9.77 2.04 22.52
C ALA A 86 10.81 2.88 21.76
N TRP A 87 11.75 2.21 21.10
CA TRP A 87 12.83 2.86 20.35
C TRP A 87 13.39 2.00 19.22
N LEU A 88 14.13 2.62 18.29
CA LEU A 88 14.89 1.88 17.28
C LEU A 88 16.14 1.27 17.91
N LYS A 89 16.34 -0.04 17.72
CA LYS A 89 17.45 -0.81 18.32
C LYS A 89 18.83 -0.20 18.05
N LYS A 90 18.99 0.47 16.91
CA LYS A 90 20.23 1.17 16.52
C LYS A 90 20.66 2.28 17.48
N TYR A 91 19.74 2.87 18.25
CA TYR A 91 20.08 3.99 19.15
C TYR A 91 20.61 3.53 20.51
N GLY A 92 20.35 2.29 20.94
CA GLY A 92 20.86 1.79 22.21
C GLY A 92 20.18 0.51 22.70
N SER A 93 20.76 -0.12 23.72
CA SER A 93 20.26 -1.36 24.33
C SER A 93 19.18 -1.13 25.39
N SER A 94 19.01 0.11 25.87
CA SER A 94 17.98 0.53 26.82
C SER A 94 17.36 1.87 26.39
N ALA A 95 16.19 2.22 26.95
CA ALA A 95 15.55 3.51 26.69
C ALA A 95 16.46 4.70 27.05
N ALA A 96 17.20 4.60 28.16
CA ALA A 96 18.14 5.63 28.60
C ALA A 96 19.32 5.80 27.62
N GLN A 97 19.89 4.69 27.13
CA GLN A 97 20.95 4.75 26.11
C GLN A 97 20.43 5.28 24.77
N ALA A 98 19.27 4.79 24.33
CA ALA A 98 18.62 5.26 23.12
C ALA A 98 18.36 6.77 23.17
N PHE A 99 17.87 7.25 24.32
CA PHE A 99 17.67 8.66 24.55
C PHE A 99 18.97 9.46 24.57
N ALA A 100 20.03 8.97 25.21
CA ALA A 100 21.33 9.65 25.21
C ALA A 100 21.85 9.86 23.77
N THR A 101 21.74 8.84 22.92
CA THR A 101 22.08 8.93 21.49
C THR A 101 21.16 9.92 20.75
N VAL A 102 19.83 9.81 20.92
CA VAL A 102 18.88 10.72 20.29
C VAL A 102 19.13 12.17 20.73
N ARG A 103 19.33 12.43 22.03
CA ARG A 103 19.64 13.76 22.57
C ARG A 103 20.90 14.35 21.95
N GLN A 104 21.95 13.54 21.76
CA GLN A 104 23.15 13.98 21.05
C GLN A 104 22.81 14.40 19.61
N HIS A 105 21.98 13.64 18.90
CA HIS A 105 21.51 14.01 17.56
C HIS A 105 20.69 15.32 17.57
N LEU A 106 19.81 15.54 18.56
CA LEU A 106 19.05 16.78 18.69
C LEU A 106 19.97 18.00 18.84
N VAL A 107 20.97 17.88 19.72
CA VAL A 107 21.96 18.95 19.98
C VAL A 107 22.75 19.24 18.72
N THR A 108 23.27 18.21 18.04
CA THR A 108 24.02 18.38 16.78
C THR A 108 23.18 19.09 15.72
N VAL A 109 21.90 18.72 15.56
CA VAL A 109 20.99 19.37 14.60
C VAL A 109 20.74 20.83 14.98
N ALA A 110 20.46 21.13 16.25
CA ALA A 110 20.17 22.48 16.70
C ALA A 110 21.39 23.41 16.54
N GLU A 111 22.59 22.93 16.85
CA GLU A 111 23.84 23.69 16.70
C GLU A 111 24.19 23.91 15.23
N ALA A 112 24.10 22.86 14.41
CA ALA A 112 24.33 22.98 12.97
C ALA A 112 23.33 23.94 12.32
N ALA A 113 22.06 23.90 12.73
CA ALA A 113 21.05 24.85 12.24
C ALA A 113 21.36 26.29 12.63
N ARG A 114 21.80 26.52 13.88
CA ARG A 114 22.20 27.85 14.34
C ARG A 114 23.38 28.39 13.53
N ALA A 115 24.30 27.51 13.12
CA ALA A 115 25.46 27.83 12.29
C ALA A 115 25.17 27.88 10.78
N GLY A 116 23.97 27.49 10.33
CA GLY A 116 23.62 27.40 8.90
C GLY A 116 24.23 26.20 8.16
N ASP A 117 24.77 25.22 8.88
CA ASP A 117 25.40 24.00 8.33
C ASP A 117 24.36 22.93 8.01
N LEU A 118 23.81 22.99 6.79
CA LEU A 118 22.77 22.07 6.34
C LEU A 118 23.31 20.66 6.05
N GLU A 119 24.60 20.55 5.73
CA GLU A 119 25.30 19.31 5.45
C GLU A 119 25.38 18.43 6.70
N THR A 120 25.77 19.01 7.85
CA THR A 120 25.76 18.30 9.13
C THR A 120 24.34 17.86 9.50
N ILE A 121 23.34 18.72 9.30
CA ILE A 121 21.93 18.35 9.53
C ILE A 121 21.52 17.16 8.64
N GLU A 122 21.89 17.16 7.37
CA GLU A 122 21.56 16.08 6.43
C GLU A 122 22.11 14.73 6.91
N GLN A 123 23.31 14.68 7.49
CA GLN A 123 23.95 13.45 7.93
C GLN A 123 23.44 12.89 9.27
N VAL A 124 22.78 13.69 10.10
CA VAL A 124 22.31 13.20 11.41
C VAL A 124 21.26 12.10 11.25
N ASP A 125 21.47 10.99 11.94
CA ASP A 125 20.57 9.83 11.95
C ASP A 125 19.38 10.05 12.90
N LEU A 126 18.37 10.76 12.40
CA LEU A 126 17.10 11.01 13.06
C LEU A 126 15.97 10.97 12.01
N GLY A 127 14.72 10.75 12.45
CA GLY A 127 13.58 10.79 11.55
C GLY A 127 13.57 12.08 10.70
N PRO A 128 13.56 12.01 9.36
CA PRO A 128 13.86 13.16 8.51
C PRO A 128 13.00 14.40 8.81
N VAL A 129 11.68 14.22 8.93
CA VAL A 129 10.75 15.31 9.21
C VAL A 129 11.00 15.94 10.59
N VAL A 130 11.31 15.12 11.61
CA VAL A 130 11.64 15.60 12.97
C VAL A 130 12.96 16.37 12.96
N LYS A 131 13.98 15.83 12.28
CA LYS A 131 15.28 16.45 12.11
C LYS A 131 15.19 17.84 11.49
N TRP A 132 14.48 17.97 10.38
CA TRP A 132 14.34 19.24 9.68
C TRP A 132 13.39 20.22 10.40
N LYS A 133 12.42 19.73 11.17
CA LYS A 133 11.62 20.57 12.07
C LYS A 133 12.46 21.17 13.20
N ILE A 134 13.31 20.38 13.86
CA ILE A 134 14.23 20.87 14.88
C ILE A 134 15.19 21.88 14.28
N ALA A 135 15.77 21.55 13.11
CA ALA A 135 16.67 22.46 12.41
C ALA A 135 15.98 23.80 12.11
N PHE A 136 14.74 23.76 11.59
CA PHE A 136 13.94 24.97 11.38
C PHE A 136 13.76 25.79 12.67
N LEU A 137 13.42 25.14 13.80
CA LEU A 137 13.15 25.85 15.04
C LEU A 137 14.41 26.47 15.66
N TYR A 138 15.59 25.87 15.49
CA TYR A 138 16.84 26.37 16.05
C TYR A 138 17.71 27.18 15.06
N GLN A 139 17.28 27.35 13.81
CA GLN A 139 18.04 28.13 12.83
C GLN A 139 18.25 29.59 13.26
N ASN A 140 19.24 30.25 12.67
CA ASN A 140 19.39 31.69 12.81
C ASN A 140 18.18 32.43 12.22
N ARG A 141 17.40 33.11 13.07
CA ARG A 141 16.18 33.83 12.64
C ARG A 141 16.48 35.07 11.80
N GLN A 142 17.67 35.65 11.93
CA GLN A 142 18.08 36.81 11.13
C GLN A 142 18.53 36.41 9.73
N GLU A 143 18.99 35.17 9.56
CA GLU A 143 19.46 34.62 8.29
C GLU A 143 18.91 33.20 8.09
N PRO A 144 17.61 33.06 7.80
CA PRO A 144 16.97 31.76 7.73
C PRO A 144 17.37 31.01 6.46
N SER A 145 17.74 29.74 6.63
CA SER A 145 18.16 28.83 5.57
C SER A 145 17.23 27.62 5.40
N ILE A 146 16.20 27.49 6.25
CA ILE A 146 15.28 26.34 6.26
C ILE A 146 13.84 26.85 6.25
N LEU A 147 13.07 26.39 5.26
CA LEU A 147 11.64 26.68 5.10
C LEU A 147 10.78 25.80 6.03
N CYS A 148 9.52 26.21 6.29
CA CYS A 148 8.53 25.43 7.05
C CYS A 148 7.97 24.22 6.26
N VAL A 149 8.81 23.53 5.48
CA VAL A 149 8.46 22.38 4.66
C VAL A 149 9.58 21.35 4.82
N PHE A 150 9.29 20.22 5.46
CA PHE A 150 10.31 19.31 6.03
C PHE A 150 10.40 17.95 5.35
N ALA A 151 9.74 17.76 4.21
CA ALA A 151 9.77 16.52 3.45
C ALA A 151 10.33 16.76 2.04
N ALA A 152 11.30 15.94 1.64
CA ALA A 152 11.92 16.00 0.31
C ALA A 152 10.87 15.89 -0.80
N ARG A 153 9.89 14.99 -0.61
CA ARG A 153 8.73 14.83 -1.50
C ARG A 153 8.05 16.16 -1.82
N ASP A 154 7.85 17.00 -0.81
CA ASP A 154 7.09 18.24 -0.95
C ASP A 154 7.95 19.38 -1.51
N LEU A 155 9.24 19.45 -1.14
CA LEU A 155 10.18 20.39 -1.76
C LEU A 155 10.41 20.07 -3.25
N CYS A 156 10.55 18.80 -3.61
CA CYS A 156 10.66 18.36 -5.01
C CYS A 156 9.40 18.69 -5.81
N ALA A 157 8.22 18.45 -5.24
CA ALA A 157 6.95 18.81 -5.84
C ALA A 157 6.85 20.34 -6.08
N ALA A 158 7.31 21.15 -5.12
CA ALA A 158 7.31 22.61 -5.26
C ALA A 158 8.21 23.13 -6.40
N ILE A 159 9.26 22.38 -6.76
CA ILE A 159 10.12 22.66 -7.93
C ILE A 159 9.70 21.89 -9.19
N GLY A 160 8.56 21.20 -9.15
CA GLY A 160 7.95 20.59 -10.33
C GLY A 160 8.37 19.15 -10.65
N ARG A 161 8.96 18.40 -9.72
CA ARG A 161 9.42 17.02 -9.99
C ARG A 161 9.10 16.02 -8.88
N LYS A 162 9.14 14.73 -9.23
CA LYS A 162 9.13 13.62 -8.26
C LYS A 162 10.43 13.59 -7.45
N ALA A 163 10.33 13.24 -6.18
CA ALA A 163 11.50 12.97 -5.34
C ALA A 163 12.12 11.60 -5.69
N SER A 164 13.43 11.54 -5.61
CA SER A 164 14.19 10.29 -5.70
C SER A 164 14.19 9.53 -4.36
N HIS A 165 14.57 8.25 -4.38
CA HIS A 165 14.61 7.41 -3.17
C HIS A 165 15.60 7.94 -2.09
N ASN A 166 16.69 8.59 -2.52
CA ASN A 166 17.74 9.13 -1.65
C ASN A 166 17.80 10.66 -1.70
N GLU A 167 16.65 11.30 -1.90
CA GLU A 167 16.57 12.75 -2.02
C GLU A 167 17.07 13.45 -0.75
N GLN A 168 18.02 14.37 -0.92
CA GLN A 168 18.57 15.17 0.17
C GLN A 168 17.82 16.49 0.28
N LEU A 169 17.50 16.92 1.51
CA LEU A 169 16.78 18.16 1.74
C LEU A 169 17.70 19.39 1.74
N ALA A 170 18.95 19.26 2.17
CA ALA A 170 19.89 20.39 2.23
C ALA A 170 20.03 21.13 0.88
N PRO A 171 20.26 20.44 -0.27
CA PRO A 171 20.29 21.10 -1.57
C PRO A 171 18.95 21.75 -1.96
N LEU A 172 17.82 21.09 -1.65
CA LEU A 172 16.49 21.60 -1.97
C LEU A 172 16.15 22.87 -1.17
N GLN A 173 16.49 22.90 0.12
CA GLN A 173 16.33 24.08 0.97
C GLN A 173 17.17 25.24 0.43
N ARG A 174 18.47 25.01 0.11
CA ARG A 174 19.32 26.05 -0.50
C ARG A 174 18.73 26.60 -1.79
N GLN A 175 18.30 25.72 -2.69
CA GLN A 175 17.73 26.11 -3.98
C GLN A 175 16.49 27.00 -3.81
N LEU A 176 15.56 26.62 -2.93
CA LEU A 176 14.32 27.36 -2.71
C LEU A 176 14.56 28.67 -1.93
N VAL A 177 15.42 28.66 -0.92
CA VAL A 177 15.76 29.87 -0.15
C VAL A 177 16.47 30.90 -1.01
N ALA A 178 17.35 30.48 -1.94
CA ALA A 178 18.05 31.39 -2.85
C ALA A 178 17.09 32.22 -3.73
N VAL A 179 15.91 31.69 -4.02
CA VAL A 179 14.88 32.37 -4.83
C VAL A 179 13.74 32.96 -3.99
N ARG A 180 13.91 33.10 -2.66
CA ARG A 180 12.95 33.74 -1.75
C ARG A 180 12.76 35.25 -2.01
N GLN A 181 13.76 35.92 -2.60
CA GLN A 181 13.71 37.34 -2.97
C GLN A 181 13.31 38.28 -1.81
N GLY A 182 13.79 38.01 -0.59
CA GLY A 182 13.54 38.85 0.59
C GLY A 182 12.14 38.74 1.20
N GLN A 183 11.23 37.96 0.63
CA GLN A 183 9.89 37.72 1.19
C GLN A 183 9.97 37.11 2.60
N ASN A 184 9.05 37.43 3.50
CA ASN A 184 9.00 36.82 4.84
C ASN A 184 9.05 35.28 4.77
N LEU A 185 9.78 34.65 5.70
CA LEU A 185 10.04 33.20 5.72
C LEU A 185 8.74 32.38 5.70
N PHE A 186 7.75 32.76 6.51
CA PHE A 186 6.49 32.05 6.63
C PHE A 186 5.63 32.23 5.39
N THR A 187 5.50 33.47 4.88
CA THR A 187 4.78 33.76 3.65
C THR A 187 5.35 32.98 2.46
N TYR A 188 6.67 32.95 2.33
CA TYR A 188 7.32 32.21 1.25
C TYR A 188 7.19 30.69 1.43
N SER A 189 7.31 30.19 2.66
CA SER A 189 7.08 28.77 2.96
C SER A 189 5.65 28.35 2.62
N ASP A 190 4.64 29.18 2.89
CA ASP A 190 3.25 28.92 2.51
C ASP A 190 3.08 28.84 0.97
N GLN A 191 3.77 29.69 0.21
CA GLN A 191 3.76 29.61 -1.26
C GLN A 191 4.43 28.33 -1.78
N VAL A 192 5.59 27.96 -1.22
CA VAL A 192 6.28 26.71 -1.57
C VAL A 192 5.39 25.51 -1.26
N TRP A 193 4.74 25.50 -0.10
CA TRP A 193 3.77 24.47 0.27
C TRP A 193 2.59 24.43 -0.70
N ALA A 194 2.00 25.57 -1.06
CA ALA A 194 0.90 25.64 -2.01
C ALA A 194 1.28 25.08 -3.39
N ARG A 195 2.49 25.39 -3.89
CA ARG A 195 3.03 24.81 -5.13
C ARG A 195 3.16 23.30 -5.03
N ALA A 196 3.68 22.79 -3.92
CA ALA A 196 3.81 21.35 -3.68
C ALA A 196 2.44 20.66 -3.68
N GLN A 197 1.45 21.22 -2.98
CA GLN A 197 0.10 20.64 -2.93
C GLN A 197 -0.57 20.65 -4.31
N GLU A 198 -0.42 21.73 -5.06
CA GLU A 198 -0.93 21.81 -6.43
C GLU A 198 -0.25 20.80 -7.36
N TRP A 199 1.07 20.61 -7.21
CA TRP A 199 1.80 19.60 -7.95
C TRP A 199 1.34 18.18 -7.59
N HIS A 200 1.18 17.86 -6.30
CA HIS A 200 0.66 16.57 -5.84
C HIS A 200 -0.75 16.31 -6.33
N ARG A 201 -1.60 17.33 -6.34
CA ARG A 201 -2.96 17.25 -6.89
C ARG A 201 -2.90 16.85 -8.36
N LYS A 202 -2.15 17.60 -9.18
CA LYS A 202 -1.97 17.36 -10.62
C LYS A 202 -1.31 16.01 -10.95
N HIS A 203 -0.40 15.54 -10.10
CA HIS A 203 0.35 14.30 -10.33
C HIS A 203 -0.16 13.15 -9.44
N SER A 204 -1.37 13.27 -8.90
CA SER A 204 -2.03 12.19 -8.21
C SER A 204 -2.34 11.05 -9.17
N LEU A 205 -2.47 9.82 -8.68
CA LEU A 205 -2.93 8.70 -9.50
C LEU A 205 -4.35 8.93 -10.05
N THR A 206 -5.16 9.67 -9.30
CA THR A 206 -6.51 10.08 -9.70
C THR A 206 -6.49 11.00 -10.92
N GLU A 207 -5.68 12.07 -10.93
CA GLU A 207 -5.63 12.97 -12.09
C GLU A 207 -4.96 12.27 -13.30
N GLN A 208 -3.94 11.42 -13.08
CA GLN A 208 -3.38 10.59 -14.16
C GLN A 208 -4.43 9.62 -14.76
N ALA A 209 -5.30 9.05 -13.93
CA ALA A 209 -6.41 8.22 -14.41
C ALA A 209 -7.46 9.03 -15.17
N LEU A 210 -7.74 10.26 -14.71
CA LEU A 210 -8.63 11.16 -15.43
C LEU A 210 -8.06 11.52 -16.80
N ASP A 211 -6.78 11.91 -16.86
CA ASP A 211 -6.07 12.19 -18.12
C ASP A 211 -6.10 10.96 -19.03
N PHE A 212 -5.84 9.76 -18.49
CA PHE A 212 -5.93 8.49 -19.22
C PHE A 212 -7.30 8.27 -19.87
N PHE A 213 -8.41 8.48 -19.15
CA PHE A 213 -9.75 8.32 -19.71
C PHE A 213 -10.07 9.41 -20.75
N THR A 214 -9.70 10.67 -20.48
CA THR A 214 -9.98 11.80 -21.39
C THR A 214 -9.11 11.81 -22.65
N ALA A 215 -7.96 11.13 -22.63
CA ALA A 215 -7.06 11.03 -23.77
C ALA A 215 -7.60 10.15 -24.92
N ASP A 216 -8.59 9.29 -24.64
CA ASP A 216 -9.19 8.39 -25.63
C ASP A 216 -10.73 8.44 -25.57
N PRO A 217 -11.36 9.52 -26.12
CA PRO A 217 -12.81 9.68 -26.08
C PRO A 217 -13.61 8.64 -26.87
N GLU A 218 -12.98 7.98 -27.85
CA GLU A 218 -13.61 6.89 -28.62
C GLU A 218 -13.74 5.62 -27.77
N ARG A 219 -12.79 5.37 -26.88
CA ARG A 219 -12.81 4.25 -25.93
C ARG A 219 -13.57 4.56 -24.65
N PHE A 220 -13.47 5.80 -24.16
CA PHE A 220 -14.09 6.28 -22.92
C PHE A 220 -14.89 7.56 -23.18
N THR A 221 -16.16 7.42 -23.53
CA THR A 221 -17.06 8.56 -23.72
C THR A 221 -17.38 9.21 -22.37
N GLU A 222 -17.04 10.48 -22.19
CA GLU A 222 -17.35 11.22 -20.96
C GLU A 222 -18.87 11.36 -20.77
N ILE A 223 -19.36 10.97 -19.59
CA ILE A 223 -20.75 11.20 -19.17
C ILE A 223 -20.84 12.53 -18.42
N LYS A 224 -20.06 12.66 -17.35
CA LYS A 224 -19.99 13.89 -16.55
C LYS A 224 -18.76 13.91 -15.65
N VAL A 225 -18.09 15.07 -15.61
CA VAL A 225 -17.02 15.36 -14.68
C VAL A 225 -17.45 16.40 -13.65
N THR A 226 -17.21 16.09 -12.38
CA THR A 226 -17.43 16.99 -11.24
C THR A 226 -16.16 17.06 -10.39
N LYS A 227 -16.15 17.94 -9.37
CA LYS A 227 -15.03 18.04 -8.42
C LYS A 227 -14.76 16.71 -7.68
N LYS A 228 -15.78 15.88 -7.47
CA LYS A 228 -15.70 14.67 -6.64
C LYS A 228 -15.63 13.37 -7.43
N MET A 229 -16.06 13.40 -8.69
CA MET A 229 -16.25 12.19 -9.48
C MET A 229 -16.21 12.51 -10.98
N ALA A 230 -15.63 11.62 -11.76
CA ALA A 230 -15.67 11.65 -13.22
C ALA A 230 -16.23 10.31 -13.70
N GLY A 231 -17.27 10.33 -14.53
CA GLY A 231 -17.86 9.11 -15.06
C GLY A 231 -17.77 9.03 -16.58
N PHE A 232 -17.59 7.80 -17.05
CA PHE A 232 -17.30 7.46 -18.42
C PHE A 232 -18.11 6.23 -18.83
N CYS A 233 -18.54 6.20 -20.09
CA CYS A 233 -19.09 5.03 -20.75
C CYS A 233 -18.02 4.43 -21.66
N LEU A 234 -17.85 3.12 -21.62
CA LEU A 234 -16.91 2.39 -22.46
C LEU A 234 -17.58 1.96 -23.76
N SER A 235 -16.77 1.56 -24.74
CA SER A 235 -17.24 1.04 -26.04
C SER A 235 -18.15 -0.19 -25.95
N ASN A 236 -18.16 -0.89 -24.82
CA ASN A 236 -19.04 -2.02 -24.54
C ASN A 236 -20.31 -1.65 -23.74
N ASP A 237 -20.68 -0.37 -23.75
CA ASP A 237 -21.83 0.23 -23.04
C ASP A 237 -21.79 0.13 -21.51
N ARG A 238 -20.66 -0.32 -20.94
CA ARG A 238 -20.48 -0.32 -19.49
C ARG A 238 -20.02 1.03 -19.01
N GLU A 239 -20.58 1.45 -17.88
CA GLU A 239 -20.13 2.66 -17.21
C GLU A 239 -19.06 2.34 -16.16
N LEU A 240 -18.17 3.31 -15.94
CA LEU A 240 -17.32 3.40 -14.76
C LEU A 240 -17.35 4.82 -14.22
N ALA A 241 -17.08 4.96 -12.91
CA ALA A 241 -16.90 6.26 -12.29
C ALA A 241 -15.62 6.31 -11.45
N LEU A 242 -14.69 7.17 -11.85
CA LEU A 242 -13.50 7.51 -11.11
C LEU A 242 -13.85 8.40 -9.90
N LEU A 243 -13.55 7.92 -8.70
CA LEU A 243 -13.67 8.71 -7.49
C LEU A 243 -12.48 9.67 -7.41
N ARG A 244 -12.77 10.98 -7.33
CA ARG A 244 -11.75 12.04 -7.30
C ARG A 244 -11.44 12.57 -5.90
N GLU A 245 -12.01 11.95 -4.88
CA GLU A 245 -11.79 12.28 -3.48
C GLU A 245 -10.83 11.27 -2.83
N ASN A 246 -10.16 11.67 -1.74
CA ASN A 246 -9.30 10.81 -0.90
C ASN A 246 -7.93 10.40 -1.48
N GLY A 247 -7.57 10.85 -2.69
CA GLY A 247 -6.22 10.70 -3.27
C GLY A 247 -5.80 9.26 -3.61
N LYS A 248 -6.71 8.30 -3.49
CA LYS A 248 -6.53 6.90 -3.91
C LYS A 248 -7.16 6.70 -5.28
N LEU A 249 -6.55 5.84 -6.10
CA LEU A 249 -7.16 5.42 -7.35
C LEU A 249 -8.28 4.42 -7.05
N SER A 250 -9.52 4.91 -7.06
CA SER A 250 -10.70 4.09 -6.80
C SER A 250 -11.76 4.31 -7.86
N LEU A 251 -12.41 3.22 -8.30
CA LEU A 251 -13.45 3.25 -9.33
C LEU A 251 -14.73 2.63 -8.79
N PHE A 252 -15.88 3.18 -9.18
CA PHE A 252 -17.15 2.46 -9.18
C PHE A 252 -17.35 1.81 -10.54
N VAL A 253 -17.77 0.56 -10.52
CA VAL A 253 -17.91 -0.30 -11.71
C VAL A 253 -19.04 -1.30 -11.49
N ALA A 254 -19.60 -1.85 -12.57
CA ALA A 254 -20.60 -2.91 -12.48
C ALA A 254 -19.93 -4.26 -12.18
N PRO A 255 -20.60 -5.17 -11.45
CA PRO A 255 -20.11 -6.55 -11.32
C PRO A 255 -20.07 -7.27 -12.69
N GLY A 256 -19.26 -8.31 -12.78
CA GLY A 256 -18.88 -9.03 -13.99
C GLY A 256 -17.91 -10.19 -13.74
N ASN A 257 -17.49 -10.89 -14.80
CA ASN A 257 -16.50 -11.97 -14.71
C ASN A 257 -15.05 -11.44 -14.61
N TRP A 258 -14.81 -10.18 -15.02
CA TRP A 258 -13.52 -9.48 -14.95
C TRP A 258 -12.93 -9.45 -13.54
N GLN A 259 -13.75 -9.52 -12.49
CA GLN A 259 -13.26 -9.63 -11.11
C GLN A 259 -12.38 -10.85 -10.88
N ARG A 260 -12.59 -11.94 -11.64
CA ARG A 260 -11.77 -13.16 -11.55
C ARG A 260 -10.41 -13.01 -12.25
N ALA A 261 -10.29 -12.04 -13.14
CA ALA A 261 -9.06 -11.79 -13.89
C ALA A 261 -8.06 -10.90 -13.11
N ILE A 262 -8.48 -10.31 -11.98
CA ILE A 262 -7.65 -9.36 -11.20
C ILE A 262 -7.46 -9.91 -9.79
N GLU A 263 -6.31 -10.56 -9.54
CA GLU A 263 -5.95 -11.10 -8.22
C GLU A 263 -5.69 -9.99 -7.18
N GLY A 264 -6.15 -10.20 -5.94
CA GLY A 264 -5.84 -9.31 -4.81
C GLY A 264 -6.56 -7.96 -4.84
N LEU A 265 -7.62 -7.81 -5.65
CA LEU A 265 -8.38 -6.57 -5.76
C LEU A 265 -9.16 -6.27 -4.48
N GLU A 266 -8.87 -5.15 -3.81
CA GLU A 266 -9.73 -4.61 -2.76
C GLU A 266 -11.05 -4.14 -3.38
N CYS A 267 -12.14 -4.83 -3.06
CA CYS A 267 -13.47 -4.59 -3.62
C CYS A 267 -14.53 -4.54 -2.52
N GLU A 268 -15.38 -3.53 -2.58
CA GLU A 268 -16.58 -3.40 -1.74
C GLU A 268 -17.82 -3.55 -2.63
N THR A 269 -18.77 -4.39 -2.22
CA THR A 269 -19.96 -4.72 -3.02
C THR A 269 -21.17 -3.93 -2.54
N TYR A 270 -21.94 -3.40 -3.49
CA TYR A 270 -23.20 -2.68 -3.25
C TYR A 270 -24.34 -3.40 -3.96
N SER A 271 -25.29 -3.93 -3.19
CA SER A 271 -26.58 -4.43 -3.69
C SER A 271 -27.45 -3.26 -4.16
N PRO A 272 -28.48 -3.45 -5.02
CA PRO A 272 -29.31 -2.34 -5.53
C PRO A 272 -29.88 -1.40 -4.47
N GLU A 273 -30.16 -1.91 -3.27
CA GLU A 273 -30.78 -1.19 -2.15
C GLU A 273 -29.75 -0.40 -1.30
N ASP A 274 -28.44 -0.65 -1.50
CA ASP A 274 -27.41 -0.03 -0.67
C ASP A 274 -27.19 1.44 -1.03
N THR A 275 -27.15 2.29 -0.01
CA THR A 275 -26.76 3.69 -0.17
C THR A 275 -25.30 3.80 -0.60
N ARG A 276 -25.01 4.74 -1.50
CA ARG A 276 -23.69 4.95 -2.08
C ARG A 276 -23.49 6.41 -2.46
N HIS A 277 -22.35 6.72 -3.08
CA HIS A 277 -22.00 8.09 -3.44
C HIS A 277 -23.08 8.73 -4.34
N SER A 278 -23.69 9.82 -3.87
CA SER A 278 -24.83 10.48 -4.54
C SER A 278 -24.51 11.05 -5.92
N GLY A 279 -23.23 11.29 -6.21
CA GLY A 279 -22.77 11.72 -7.54
C GLY A 279 -22.93 10.68 -8.64
N LEU A 280 -23.11 9.39 -8.31
CA LEU A 280 -23.24 8.32 -9.31
C LEU A 280 -24.46 8.51 -10.20
N ALA A 281 -25.59 8.99 -9.67
CA ALA A 281 -26.79 9.23 -10.47
C ALA A 281 -26.58 10.22 -11.63
N ALA A 282 -25.58 11.11 -11.51
CA ALA A 282 -25.26 12.08 -12.56
C ALA A 282 -24.01 11.74 -13.37
N CYS A 283 -23.07 10.97 -12.80
CA CYS A 283 -21.79 10.65 -13.45
C CYS A 283 -21.76 9.23 -14.06
N ALA A 284 -22.43 8.27 -13.46
CA ALA A 284 -22.56 6.90 -13.98
C ALA A 284 -23.91 6.30 -13.51
N PRO A 285 -25.03 6.67 -14.17
CA PRO A 285 -26.38 6.23 -13.80
C PRO A 285 -26.54 4.71 -13.67
N ALA A 286 -25.84 3.91 -14.50
CA ALA A 286 -25.89 2.45 -14.45
C ALA A 286 -25.28 1.87 -13.16
N LEU A 287 -24.55 2.69 -12.39
CA LEU A 287 -23.90 2.33 -11.12
C LEU A 287 -24.59 2.96 -9.90
N ALA A 288 -25.62 3.77 -10.12
CA ALA A 288 -26.34 4.47 -9.07
C ALA A 288 -27.22 3.53 -8.22
N PHE A 289 -27.86 4.10 -7.20
CA PHE A 289 -28.87 3.40 -6.41
C PHE A 289 -29.93 2.75 -7.32
N GLY A 290 -30.32 1.52 -7.03
CA GLY A 290 -31.18 0.69 -7.88
C GLY A 290 -30.43 -0.28 -8.80
N ASN A 291 -29.10 -0.16 -8.93
CA ASN A 291 -28.26 -1.07 -9.70
C ASN A 291 -27.20 -1.75 -8.83
N PRO A 292 -26.75 -2.98 -9.16
CA PRO A 292 -25.60 -3.58 -8.48
C PRO A 292 -24.31 -2.87 -8.91
N ALA A 293 -23.43 -2.58 -7.94
CA ALA A 293 -22.16 -1.91 -8.21
C ALA A 293 -21.05 -2.42 -7.28
N LEU A 294 -19.81 -2.17 -7.66
CA LEU A 294 -18.61 -2.43 -6.89
C LEU A 294 -17.79 -1.15 -6.77
N SER A 295 -17.17 -0.95 -5.61
CA SER A 295 -16.11 0.04 -5.42
C SER A 295 -14.77 -0.68 -5.32
N ILE A 296 -13.88 -0.46 -6.27
CA ILE A 296 -12.57 -1.11 -6.34
C ILE A 296 -11.45 -0.11 -6.10
N LYS A 297 -10.35 -0.57 -5.48
CA LYS A 297 -9.12 0.21 -5.33
C LYS A 297 -7.98 -0.39 -6.13
N LEU A 298 -7.28 0.45 -6.88
CA LEU A 298 -6.19 0.05 -7.75
C LEU A 298 -4.86 0.58 -7.23
N ALA A 299 -3.81 -0.23 -7.35
CA ALA A 299 -2.48 0.09 -6.83
C ALA A 299 -1.74 1.17 -7.65
N GLY A 300 -2.15 1.43 -8.89
CA GLY A 300 -1.53 2.42 -9.78
C GLY A 300 -2.01 2.30 -11.23
N MET A 301 -1.37 3.02 -12.15
CA MET A 301 -1.77 3.08 -13.57
C MET A 301 -1.67 1.74 -14.30
N ALA A 302 -0.65 0.92 -14.01
CA ALA A 302 -0.57 -0.43 -14.60
C ALA A 302 -1.76 -1.33 -14.22
N ALA A 303 -2.26 -1.20 -12.97
CA ALA A 303 -3.45 -1.92 -12.54
C ALA A 303 -4.73 -1.33 -13.16
N LEU A 304 -4.76 -0.03 -13.44
CA LEU A 304 -5.86 0.62 -14.15
C LEU A 304 -5.98 0.14 -15.59
N GLU A 305 -4.87 0.07 -16.32
CA GLU A 305 -4.83 -0.44 -17.69
C GLU A 305 -5.28 -1.90 -17.76
N ALA A 306 -4.76 -2.74 -16.86
CA ALA A 306 -5.17 -4.15 -16.75
C ALA A 306 -6.65 -4.28 -16.41
N PHE A 307 -7.17 -3.44 -15.50
CA PHE A 307 -8.58 -3.39 -15.19
C PHE A 307 -9.43 -3.01 -16.40
N CYS A 308 -9.10 -1.93 -17.12
CA CYS A 308 -9.91 -1.48 -18.25
C CYS A 308 -9.99 -2.56 -19.33
N LEU A 309 -8.86 -3.21 -19.63
CA LEU A 309 -8.82 -4.32 -20.59
C LEU A 309 -9.75 -5.48 -20.16
N ALA A 310 -9.71 -5.88 -18.89
CA ALA A 310 -10.58 -6.94 -18.37
C ALA A 310 -12.06 -6.51 -18.36
N TYR A 311 -12.34 -5.26 -18.01
CA TYR A 311 -13.70 -4.70 -17.91
C TYR A 311 -14.38 -4.54 -19.27
N GLU A 312 -13.61 -4.24 -20.31
CA GLU A 312 -14.03 -4.16 -21.72
C GLU A 312 -14.35 -5.53 -22.30
N THR A 313 -13.49 -6.50 -22.02
CA THR A 313 -13.59 -7.86 -22.58
C THR A 313 -14.59 -8.76 -21.85
N ASP A 314 -15.12 -8.30 -20.71
CA ASP A 314 -16.06 -9.03 -19.87
C ASP A 314 -17.44 -9.28 -20.49
N SER A 315 -17.81 -8.55 -21.54
CA SER A 315 -19.14 -8.60 -22.18
C SER A 315 -19.14 -9.16 -23.59
N MET A 316 -18.01 -9.69 -24.09
CA MET A 316 -17.97 -10.32 -25.42
C MET A 316 -18.20 -11.82 -25.32
N ASP A 317 -19.46 -12.28 -25.38
CA ASP A 317 -19.75 -13.63 -25.85
C ASP A 317 -20.91 -13.65 -26.87
N GLU A 318 -20.64 -14.36 -27.97
CA GLU A 318 -21.54 -14.86 -29.03
C GLU A 318 -22.10 -13.90 -30.11
N THR A 319 -21.35 -13.69 -31.21
CA THR A 319 -21.77 -14.02 -32.61
C THR A 319 -20.73 -13.55 -33.64
N THR A 320 -20.09 -14.47 -34.37
CA THR A 320 -19.92 -14.53 -35.85
C THR A 320 -18.71 -15.40 -36.26
N ALA A 321 -19.04 -16.56 -36.83
CA ALA A 321 -18.36 -17.31 -37.90
C ALA A 321 -16.89 -17.78 -37.77
N THR A 322 -16.78 -19.09 -37.55
CA THR A 322 -15.99 -20.10 -38.28
C THR A 322 -15.00 -19.68 -39.39
N GLN A 323 -13.85 -20.38 -39.39
CA GLN A 323 -12.81 -20.57 -40.45
C GLN A 323 -11.76 -19.44 -40.55
N SER A 324 -10.44 -19.62 -40.56
CA SER A 324 -9.56 -20.80 -40.62
C SER A 324 -8.06 -20.36 -40.54
N ILE A 325 -7.18 -21.31 -40.19
CA ILE A 325 -5.71 -21.41 -40.44
C ILE A 325 -4.70 -20.71 -39.49
N LEU A 326 -3.95 -21.58 -38.81
CA LEU A 326 -2.74 -21.45 -37.94
C LEU A 326 -1.46 -21.04 -38.74
N PRO A 327 -0.30 -20.65 -38.13
CA PRO A 327 0.48 -21.41 -37.13
C PRO A 327 1.13 -20.60 -35.97
N ASP A 328 1.03 -21.07 -34.73
CA ASP A 328 1.96 -21.95 -33.97
C ASP A 328 3.01 -21.19 -33.14
N SER A 329 2.80 -21.18 -31.83
CA SER A 329 3.87 -21.13 -30.82
C SER A 329 3.41 -21.86 -29.57
N LYS A 330 3.65 -23.17 -29.56
CA LYS A 330 3.85 -24.07 -28.41
C LYS A 330 3.48 -23.47 -27.04
N ARG A 331 2.24 -23.65 -26.60
CA ARG A 331 1.91 -23.68 -25.16
C ARG A 331 2.53 -24.95 -24.59
N GLN A 332 3.57 -24.81 -23.77
CA GLN A 332 4.07 -25.93 -22.98
C GLN A 332 2.93 -26.41 -22.07
N ALA A 333 2.58 -27.68 -22.16
CA ALA A 333 1.62 -28.30 -21.26
C ALA A 333 2.14 -28.16 -19.81
N PRO A 334 1.26 -27.88 -18.84
CA PRO A 334 1.67 -27.74 -17.45
C PRO A 334 2.33 -29.04 -16.96
N PRO A 335 3.25 -28.96 -15.98
CA PRO A 335 3.96 -30.14 -15.48
C PRO A 335 2.97 -31.18 -14.94
N LEU A 336 3.22 -32.45 -15.23
CA LEU A 336 2.35 -33.58 -14.89
C LEU A 336 2.19 -33.80 -13.37
N ASN A 337 3.21 -33.45 -12.59
CA ASN A 337 3.21 -33.54 -11.13
C ASN A 337 3.03 -32.14 -10.53
N GLN A 338 1.93 -31.93 -9.82
CA GLN A 338 1.56 -30.62 -9.28
C GLN A 338 1.26 -30.73 -7.79
N ILE A 339 1.70 -29.71 -7.02
CA ILE A 339 1.41 -29.59 -5.59
C ILE A 339 0.62 -28.30 -5.38
N LEU A 340 -0.66 -28.43 -5.00
CA LEU A 340 -1.48 -27.30 -4.56
C LEU A 340 -1.13 -27.00 -3.09
N TYR A 341 -0.48 -25.85 -2.82
CA TYR A 341 -0.06 -25.45 -1.47
C TYR A 341 -0.76 -24.15 -1.02
N GLY A 342 -0.81 -23.91 0.29
CA GLY A 342 -1.46 -22.71 0.85
C GLY A 342 -2.10 -22.95 2.23
N PRO A 343 -2.56 -21.89 2.90
CA PRO A 343 -3.15 -21.94 4.25
C PRO A 343 -4.31 -22.94 4.39
N PRO A 344 -4.56 -23.52 5.57
CA PRO A 344 -5.74 -24.38 5.78
C PRO A 344 -7.04 -23.61 5.49
N GLY A 345 -8.02 -24.25 4.87
CA GLY A 345 -9.31 -23.62 4.51
C GLY A 345 -9.37 -22.93 3.14
N THR A 346 -8.28 -22.85 2.38
CA THR A 346 -8.24 -22.20 1.05
C THR A 346 -8.68 -23.09 -0.12
N GLY A 347 -9.54 -24.09 0.14
CA GLY A 347 -10.10 -24.90 -0.95
C GLY A 347 -9.15 -25.84 -1.69
N LYS A 348 -7.92 -26.09 -1.25
CA LYS A 348 -6.97 -26.96 -1.98
C LYS A 348 -7.53 -28.34 -2.34
N THR A 349 -8.21 -29.00 -1.40
CA THR A 349 -8.92 -30.28 -1.64
C THR A 349 -10.20 -30.11 -2.46
N TYR A 350 -10.76 -28.90 -2.49
CA TYR A 350 -11.94 -28.57 -3.29
C TYR A 350 -11.56 -28.39 -4.77
N GLU A 351 -10.37 -27.88 -5.06
CA GLU A 351 -9.83 -27.68 -6.42
C GLU A 351 -9.30 -28.95 -7.08
N THR A 352 -9.03 -30.03 -6.33
CA THR A 352 -8.51 -31.29 -6.92
C THR A 352 -9.48 -31.95 -7.90
N ILE A 353 -10.78 -31.64 -7.82
CA ILE A 353 -11.78 -32.11 -8.78
C ILE A 353 -11.52 -31.52 -10.16
N ASP A 354 -11.31 -30.22 -10.23
CA ASP A 354 -11.12 -29.51 -11.49
C ASP A 354 -9.74 -29.82 -12.06
N ALA A 355 -8.70 -29.91 -11.21
CA ALA A 355 -7.36 -30.35 -11.64
C ALA A 355 -7.35 -31.79 -12.21
N ALA A 356 -8.10 -32.73 -11.62
CA ALA A 356 -8.17 -34.10 -12.15
C ALA A 356 -8.95 -34.18 -13.48
N LEU A 357 -9.99 -33.36 -13.63
CA LEU A 357 -10.76 -33.28 -14.88
C LEU A 357 -9.97 -32.59 -15.99
N GLU A 358 -9.14 -31.58 -15.67
CA GLU A 358 -8.25 -30.95 -16.64
C GLU A 358 -7.31 -31.96 -17.32
N VAL A 359 -6.86 -32.97 -16.57
CA VAL A 359 -5.98 -34.03 -17.08
C VAL A 359 -6.76 -35.14 -17.80
N LEU A 360 -7.89 -35.59 -17.23
CA LEU A 360 -8.58 -36.80 -17.72
C LEU A 360 -9.67 -36.52 -18.75
N ALA A 361 -10.34 -35.38 -18.64
CA ALA A 361 -11.49 -35.00 -19.47
C ALA A 361 -11.77 -33.47 -19.41
N PRO A 362 -10.88 -32.64 -19.98
CA PRO A 362 -10.99 -31.17 -19.89
C PRO A 362 -12.29 -30.62 -20.48
N GLN A 363 -12.97 -31.37 -21.36
CA GLN A 363 -14.29 -31.02 -21.90
C GLN A 363 -15.39 -30.89 -20.84
N TYR A 364 -15.20 -31.42 -19.62
CA TYR A 364 -16.16 -31.31 -18.52
C TYR A 364 -15.93 -30.10 -17.61
N LEU A 365 -14.78 -29.42 -17.71
CA LEU A 365 -14.49 -28.20 -16.94
C LEU A 365 -15.51 -27.05 -17.11
N PRO A 366 -16.13 -26.87 -18.30
CA PRO A 366 -17.17 -25.84 -18.48
C PRO A 366 -18.49 -26.17 -17.77
N LEU A 367 -18.71 -27.42 -17.37
CA LEU A 367 -19.96 -27.84 -16.73
C LEU A 367 -20.09 -27.24 -15.32
N ALA A 368 -21.32 -27.13 -14.82
CA ALA A 368 -21.56 -26.73 -13.44
C ALA A 368 -20.89 -27.69 -12.46
N ARG A 369 -20.42 -27.19 -11.31
CA ARG A 369 -19.61 -27.97 -10.36
C ARG A 369 -20.25 -29.29 -9.91
N GLU A 370 -21.56 -29.31 -9.69
CA GLU A 370 -22.30 -30.53 -9.33
C GLU A 370 -22.17 -31.62 -10.40
N GLN A 371 -22.09 -31.24 -11.67
CA GLN A 371 -21.89 -32.15 -12.79
C GLN A 371 -20.42 -32.56 -12.91
N ARG A 372 -19.48 -31.63 -12.69
CA ARG A 372 -18.04 -31.94 -12.60
C ARG A 372 -17.74 -32.95 -11.51
N LYS A 373 -18.32 -32.76 -10.33
CA LYS A 373 -18.19 -33.70 -9.20
C LYS A 373 -18.72 -35.09 -9.55
N ARG A 374 -19.85 -35.19 -10.26
CA ARG A 374 -20.37 -36.49 -10.72
C ARG A 374 -19.40 -37.21 -11.66
N HIS A 375 -18.84 -36.51 -12.65
CA HIS A 375 -17.84 -37.09 -13.55
C HIS A 375 -16.54 -37.45 -12.83
N PHE A 376 -16.12 -36.66 -11.85
CA PHE A 376 -15.00 -37.00 -10.98
C PHE A 376 -15.26 -38.30 -10.19
N ASP A 377 -16.44 -38.45 -9.59
CA ASP A 377 -16.82 -39.65 -8.85
C ASP A 377 -16.89 -40.90 -9.77
N GLU A 378 -17.31 -40.73 -11.03
CA GLU A 378 -17.26 -41.77 -12.06
C GLU A 378 -15.82 -42.22 -12.36
N PHE A 379 -14.87 -41.29 -12.48
CA PHE A 379 -13.46 -41.62 -12.69
C PHE A 379 -12.81 -42.29 -11.47
N VAL A 380 -13.27 -41.97 -10.25
CA VAL A 380 -12.87 -42.69 -9.03
C VAL A 380 -13.37 -44.14 -9.06
N ALA A 381 -14.64 -44.35 -9.45
CA ALA A 381 -15.23 -45.69 -9.58
C ALA A 381 -14.54 -46.53 -10.66
N GLN A 382 -14.16 -45.91 -11.77
CA GLN A 382 -13.37 -46.53 -12.87
C GLN A 382 -11.90 -46.77 -12.52
N GLN A 383 -11.47 -46.42 -11.32
CA GLN A 383 -10.08 -46.56 -10.87
C GLN A 383 -9.06 -45.68 -11.60
N ARG A 384 -9.51 -44.65 -12.32
CA ARG A 384 -8.64 -43.67 -12.99
C ARG A 384 -8.18 -42.56 -12.06
N ILE A 385 -8.85 -42.39 -10.92
CA ILE A 385 -8.46 -41.49 -9.83
C ILE A 385 -8.39 -42.28 -8.52
N ARG A 386 -7.35 -42.01 -7.73
CA ARG A 386 -7.17 -42.55 -6.37
C ARG A 386 -6.83 -41.41 -5.42
N PHE A 387 -7.55 -41.32 -4.32
CA PHE A 387 -7.29 -40.34 -3.28
C PHE A 387 -6.56 -41.02 -2.12
N VAL A 388 -5.40 -40.49 -1.77
CA VAL A 388 -4.59 -40.95 -0.64
C VAL A 388 -4.28 -39.75 0.24
N THR A 389 -4.35 -39.92 1.56
CA THR A 389 -3.96 -38.90 2.52
C THR A 389 -2.74 -39.39 3.28
N PHE A 390 -1.64 -38.64 3.21
CA PHE A 390 -0.43 -38.99 3.95
C PHE A 390 -0.57 -38.62 5.43
N HIS A 391 0.00 -39.47 6.28
CA HIS A 391 0.12 -39.27 7.72
C HIS A 391 1.51 -39.73 8.19
N GLN A 392 1.92 -39.36 9.40
CA GLN A 392 3.29 -39.60 9.87
C GLN A 392 3.69 -41.08 9.93
N SER A 393 2.73 -42.00 10.08
CA SER A 393 2.98 -43.45 10.03
C SER A 393 2.85 -44.07 8.63
N PHE A 394 2.69 -43.28 7.56
CA PHE A 394 2.51 -43.77 6.20
C PHE A 394 3.89 -44.14 5.61
N SER A 395 4.07 -45.39 5.23
CA SER A 395 5.39 -45.92 4.86
C SER A 395 5.51 -46.23 3.36
N TYR A 396 6.75 -46.46 2.91
CA TYR A 396 7.02 -46.91 1.54
C TYR A 396 6.26 -48.21 1.21
N GLU A 397 6.19 -49.12 2.18
CA GLU A 397 5.56 -50.44 2.05
C GLU A 397 4.04 -50.35 1.84
N ASP A 398 3.43 -49.23 2.21
CA ASP A 398 2.01 -48.94 2.02
C ASP A 398 1.69 -48.27 0.69
N PHE A 399 2.66 -47.59 0.07
CA PHE A 399 2.43 -46.75 -1.12
C PHE A 399 2.96 -47.35 -2.41
N VAL A 400 4.11 -48.05 -2.36
CA VAL A 400 4.79 -48.58 -3.54
C VAL A 400 4.69 -50.10 -3.57
N GLU A 401 5.37 -50.79 -2.64
CA GLU A 401 5.31 -52.25 -2.49
C GLU A 401 5.79 -52.70 -1.11
N GLY A 402 5.18 -53.74 -0.55
CA GLY A 402 5.52 -54.22 0.79
C GLY A 402 5.06 -55.65 1.05
N LEU A 403 5.75 -56.35 1.95
CA LEU A 403 5.40 -57.72 2.34
C LEU A 403 4.23 -57.71 3.31
N ARG A 404 3.11 -58.32 2.91
CA ARG A 404 1.95 -58.53 3.79
C ARG A 404 1.65 -60.01 3.97
N ALA A 405 1.47 -60.43 5.22
CA ALA A 405 1.02 -61.78 5.54
C ALA A 405 -0.47 -61.91 5.20
N LEU A 406 -0.81 -62.72 4.20
CA LEU A 406 -2.19 -63.03 3.85
C LEU A 406 -2.62 -64.36 4.50
N PRO A 407 -3.87 -64.48 4.99
CA PRO A 407 -4.37 -65.73 5.55
C PRO A 407 -4.41 -66.84 4.48
N ARG A 408 -3.94 -68.04 4.83
CA ARG A 408 -3.74 -69.13 3.87
C ARG A 408 -5.06 -69.80 3.47
N LYS A 409 -5.49 -69.62 2.21
CA LYS A 409 -6.40 -70.56 1.52
C LYS A 409 -5.94 -70.85 0.07
N ALA A 410 -5.81 -72.15 -0.18
CA ALA A 410 -5.60 -72.94 -1.40
C ALA A 410 -5.13 -72.28 -2.72
N ARG A 411 -3.95 -72.77 -3.17
CA ARG A 411 -3.34 -72.74 -4.52
C ARG A 411 -3.07 -71.36 -5.14
N THR A 412 -1.83 -70.97 -4.89
CA THR A 412 -1.01 -69.90 -5.49
C THR A 412 -1.00 -69.94 -7.02
N THR A 413 -1.35 -68.82 -7.65
CA THR A 413 -0.59 -68.28 -8.78
C THR A 413 -0.43 -66.79 -8.56
N LEU A 414 0.79 -66.37 -8.21
CA LEU A 414 1.21 -64.97 -8.21
C LEU A 414 1.20 -64.49 -9.67
N VAL A 415 0.30 -63.56 -10.01
CA VAL A 415 0.40 -62.80 -11.25
C VAL A 415 0.87 -61.41 -10.90
N VAL A 416 2.17 -61.17 -11.08
CA VAL A 416 2.74 -59.82 -11.10
C VAL A 416 2.46 -59.26 -12.50
N ARG A 417 1.53 -58.30 -12.60
CA ARG A 417 1.34 -57.51 -13.82
C ARG A 417 2.07 -56.19 -13.66
N TRP A 418 3.13 -56.03 -14.46
CA TRP A 418 3.79 -54.76 -14.67
C TRP A 418 2.92 -53.87 -15.56
N LEU A 419 2.71 -52.63 -15.15
CA LEU A 419 2.27 -51.55 -16.03
C LEU A 419 3.46 -50.61 -16.17
N THR A 420 4.18 -50.77 -17.28
CA THR A 420 5.06 -49.77 -17.85
C THR A 420 4.24 -48.55 -18.26
N MET A 421 4.79 -47.36 -17.96
CA MET A 421 4.18 -46.03 -18.07
C MET A 421 3.47 -45.74 -19.39
#